data_AF-A0A0C9UFB7-F1
#
_entry.id   AF-A0A0C9UFB7-F1
#
_cell.length_a   1.000
_cell.length_b   1.000
_cell.length_c   1.000
_cell.angle_alpha   90.00
_cell.angle_beta   90.00
_cell.angle_gamma   90.00
#
_symmetry.space_group_name_H-M   'P 1'
#
loop_
_entity.id
_entity.type
_entity.pdbx_description
1 polymer ?
#
loop_
_entity_poly.entity_id
_entity_poly.type
_entity_poly.pdbx_seq_one_letter_code
_entity_poly.pdbx_strand_id
1 'polypeptide(L)'
;IAGAGGIISSVKDLVPWLQTLILMGQHPITNESIIPKAAIEKAAEGVLVMQPSPTDPSMSPIGYGLGQLSFSYQGHYIVEHGGATLGHYTTISRAPFDGVGITILTNALPPGGSPLQELVRWRIYEKALGLKHIDWDS
;
A
#
# COMPACT_ATOMS: atom_id res chain seq x y z
N ILE A 1 -18.17 -15.41 5.35
CA ILE A 1 -16.74 -15.58 4.99
C ILE A 1 -15.93 -15.10 6.19
N ALA A 2 -15.14 -15.97 6.81
CA ALA A 2 -14.10 -15.59 7.76
C ALA A 2 -12.82 -16.32 7.30
N GLY A 3 -11.75 -15.56 7.06
CA GLY A 3 -10.54 -15.96 6.33
C GLY A 3 -9.78 -14.71 5.89
N ALA A 4 -8.91 -14.79 4.86
CA ALA A 4 -8.02 -13.70 4.43
C ALA A 4 -8.70 -12.38 3.98
N GLY A 5 -10.03 -12.34 3.82
CA GLY A 5 -10.78 -11.15 3.38
C GLY A 5 -12.00 -10.81 4.23
N GLY A 6 -12.05 -11.28 5.48
CA GLY A 6 -13.21 -11.09 6.37
C GLY A 6 -13.18 -9.85 7.26
N ILE A 7 -12.09 -9.07 7.22
CA ILE A 7 -11.94 -7.86 8.06
C ILE A 7 -12.85 -6.75 7.52
N ILE A 8 -13.68 -6.18 8.39
CA ILE A 8 -14.49 -4.99 8.11
C ILE A 8 -13.89 -3.84 8.91
N SER A 9 -13.57 -2.74 8.25
CA SER A 9 -12.81 -1.63 8.84
C SER A 9 -13.21 -0.30 8.23
N SER A 10 -12.77 0.79 8.84
CA SER A 10 -12.92 2.16 8.34
C SER A 10 -11.56 2.85 8.23
N VAL A 11 -11.51 3.99 7.54
CA VAL A 11 -10.30 4.83 7.49
C VAL A 11 -9.83 5.22 8.90
N LYS A 12 -10.77 5.47 9.83
CA LYS A 12 -10.45 5.81 11.22
C LYS A 12 -9.68 4.70 11.94
N ASP A 13 -9.97 3.44 11.62
CA ASP A 13 -9.30 2.29 12.21
C ASP A 13 -7.95 2.01 11.53
N LEU A 14 -7.87 2.18 10.21
CA LEU A 14 -6.67 1.89 9.43
C LEU A 14 -5.57 2.94 9.55
N VAL A 15 -5.90 4.21 9.76
CA VAL A 15 -4.91 5.29 9.90
C VAL A 15 -3.89 5.03 11.02
N PRO A 16 -4.27 4.79 12.28
CA PRO A 16 -3.31 4.54 13.36
C PRO A 16 -2.48 3.26 13.12
N TRP A 17 -3.08 2.24 12.51
CA TRP A 17 -2.36 1.03 12.12
C TRP A 17 -1.31 1.32 11.03
N LEU A 18 -1.67 2.08 9.99
CA LEU A 18 -0.75 2.45 8.92
C LEU A 18 0.39 3.35 9.42
N GLN A 19 0.09 4.30 10.32
CA GLN A 19 1.11 5.09 11.02
C GLN A 19 2.05 4.18 11.82
N THR A 20 1.52 3.20 12.53
CA THR A 20 2.32 2.22 13.29
C THR A 20 3.28 1.45 12.35
N LEU A 21 2.81 1.05 11.16
CA LEU A 21 3.67 0.37 10.18
C LEU A 21 4.78 1.27 9.63
N ILE A 22 4.51 2.54 9.38
CA ILE A 22 5.49 3.53 8.92
C ILE A 22 6.53 3.79 10.01
N LEU A 23 6.08 3.87 11.27
CA LEU A 23 6.93 4.06 12.45
C LEU A 23 7.60 2.75 12.91
N MET A 24 7.71 1.76 12.03
CA MET A 24 8.39 0.47 12.30
C MET A 24 7.89 -0.22 13.58
N GLY A 25 6.58 -0.12 13.82
CA GLY A 25 5.87 -0.83 14.88
C GLY A 25 5.61 -0.02 16.14
N GLN A 26 6.03 1.25 16.16
CA GLN A 26 5.77 2.15 17.28
C GLN A 26 4.40 2.82 17.13
N HIS A 27 3.65 2.87 18.23
CA HIS A 27 2.37 3.56 18.27
C HIS A 27 2.58 5.07 18.08
N PRO A 28 1.82 5.74 17.20
CA PRO A 28 2.09 7.12 16.77
C PRO A 28 1.99 8.20 17.86
N ILE A 29 1.34 7.90 18.98
CA ILE A 29 1.13 8.85 20.10
C ILE A 29 1.98 8.48 21.32
N THR A 30 1.87 7.24 21.80
CA THR A 30 2.53 6.77 23.02
C THR A 30 3.99 6.36 22.81
N ASN A 31 4.44 6.21 21.57
CA ASN A 31 5.77 5.71 21.21
C ASN A 31 6.07 4.28 21.72
N GLU A 32 5.03 3.54 22.13
CA GLU A 32 5.14 2.16 22.58
C GLU A 32 5.40 1.23 21.39
N SER A 33 6.28 0.25 21.56
CA SER A 33 6.55 -0.76 20.54
C SER A 33 5.44 -1.82 20.54
N ILE A 34 4.50 -1.72 19.60
CA ILE A 34 3.36 -2.63 19.45
C ILE A 34 3.71 -3.83 18.56
N ILE A 35 4.48 -3.60 17.50
CA ILE A 35 4.91 -4.63 16.55
C ILE A 35 6.43 -4.63 16.52
N PRO A 36 7.11 -5.78 16.67
CA PRO A 36 8.56 -5.83 16.49
C PRO A 36 8.93 -5.35 15.09
N LYS A 37 9.87 -4.41 14.98
CA LYS A 37 10.39 -3.90 13.70
C LYS A 37 10.75 -5.02 12.72
N ALA A 38 11.43 -6.06 13.22
CA ALA A 38 11.82 -7.22 12.41
C ALA A 38 10.62 -7.95 11.76
N ALA A 39 9.44 -7.94 12.38
CA ALA A 39 8.24 -8.54 11.80
C ALA A 39 7.70 -7.72 10.62
N ILE A 40 7.76 -6.38 10.72
CA ILE A 40 7.37 -5.47 9.64
C ILE A 40 8.32 -5.62 8.45
N GLU A 41 9.63 -5.65 8.72
CA GLU A 41 10.66 -5.85 7.70
C GLU A 41 10.47 -7.21 7.03
N LYS A 42 10.26 -8.28 7.81
CA LYS A 42 10.04 -9.61 7.27
C LYS A 42 8.79 -9.72 6.42
N ALA A 43 7.72 -9.01 6.79
CA ALA A 43 6.49 -9.00 6.01
C ALA A 43 6.65 -8.32 4.64
N ALA A 44 7.47 -7.27 4.58
CA ALA A 44 7.76 -6.53 3.35
C ALA A 44 8.87 -7.14 2.48
N GLU A 45 9.63 -8.11 3.02
CA GLU A 45 10.71 -8.79 2.30
C GLU A 45 10.15 -9.54 1.09
N GLY A 46 10.53 -9.10 -0.11
CA GLY A 46 10.16 -9.76 -1.36
C GLY A 46 10.87 -11.10 -1.51
N VAL A 47 10.26 -12.17 -1.01
CA VAL A 47 10.81 -13.54 -1.08
C VAL A 47 10.52 -14.23 -2.41
N LEU A 48 9.53 -13.73 -3.16
CA LEU A 48 9.18 -14.20 -4.50
C LEU A 48 9.09 -13.01 -5.45
N VAL A 49 9.55 -13.21 -6.69
CA VAL A 49 9.35 -12.24 -7.76
C VAL A 49 7.97 -12.52 -8.37
N MET A 50 7.02 -11.62 -8.13
CA MET A 50 5.67 -11.72 -8.68
C MET A 50 5.62 -11.16 -10.11
N GLN A 51 6.35 -10.08 -10.35
CA GLN A 51 6.48 -9.49 -11.68
C GLN A 51 7.96 -9.19 -11.97
N PRO A 52 8.63 -9.98 -12.82
CA PRO A 52 10.07 -9.86 -13.04
C PRO A 52 10.48 -8.67 -13.90
N SER A 53 9.58 -8.18 -14.76
CA SER A 53 9.84 -7.05 -15.66
C SER A 53 8.96 -5.87 -15.30
N PRO A 54 9.51 -4.65 -15.16
CA PRO A 54 8.72 -3.44 -14.99
C PRO A 54 7.73 -3.24 -16.14
N THR A 55 6.54 -2.72 -15.84
CA THR A 55 5.58 -2.28 -16.85
C THR A 55 5.93 -0.91 -17.45
N ASP A 56 6.70 -0.10 -16.74
CA ASP A 56 7.09 1.26 -17.11
C ASP A 56 8.50 1.58 -16.53
N PRO A 57 9.32 2.46 -17.16
CA PRO A 57 10.63 2.84 -16.64
C PRO A 57 10.62 3.47 -15.23
N SER A 58 9.48 3.98 -14.78
CA SER A 58 9.30 4.49 -13.42
C SER A 58 9.12 3.40 -12.36
N MET A 59 8.91 2.14 -12.75
CA MET A 59 8.67 1.04 -11.82
C MET A 59 9.85 0.07 -11.76
N SER A 60 10.03 -0.59 -10.62
CA SER A 60 10.88 -1.79 -10.52
C SER A 60 10.09 -3.06 -10.82
N PRO A 61 10.76 -4.22 -10.91
CA PRO A 61 10.11 -5.50 -10.69
C PRO A 61 9.34 -5.52 -9.35
N ILE A 62 8.30 -6.35 -9.27
CA ILE A 62 7.46 -6.48 -8.07
C ILE A 62 7.83 -7.76 -7.33
N GLY A 63 8.26 -7.58 -6.09
CA GLY A 63 8.43 -8.64 -5.10
C GLY A 63 7.14 -8.89 -4.32
N TYR A 64 7.01 -10.09 -3.77
CA TYR A 64 5.93 -10.46 -2.87
C TYR A 64 6.50 -11.18 -1.64
N GLY A 65 6.08 -10.70 -0.47
CA GLY A 65 6.47 -11.18 0.85
C GLY A 65 5.33 -11.92 1.56
N LEU A 66 5.27 -11.75 2.89
CA LEU A 66 4.21 -12.34 3.71
C LEU A 66 2.90 -11.55 3.57
N GLY A 67 2.25 -11.69 2.42
CA GLY A 67 0.98 -11.02 2.14
C GLY A 67 1.14 -9.54 1.78
N GLN A 68 2.28 -9.12 1.22
CA GLN A 68 2.52 -7.74 0.80
C GLN A 68 3.37 -7.72 -0.46
N LEU A 69 3.05 -6.78 -1.35
CA LEU A 69 3.85 -6.44 -2.51
C LEU A 69 4.91 -5.43 -2.11
N SER A 70 6.10 -5.53 -2.70
CA SER A 70 7.16 -4.55 -2.55
C SER A 70 7.84 -4.25 -3.88
N PHE A 71 8.00 -2.97 -4.17
CA PHE A 71 8.58 -2.46 -5.42
C PHE A 71 9.00 -0.99 -5.25
N SER A 72 9.61 -0.39 -6.25
CA SER A 72 9.86 1.04 -6.30
C SER A 72 9.00 1.72 -7.35
N TYR A 73 8.51 2.92 -7.04
CA TYR A 73 7.87 3.83 -7.99
C TYR A 73 8.63 5.16 -8.01
N GLN A 74 9.14 5.56 -9.18
CA GLN A 74 10.05 6.69 -9.39
C GLN A 74 11.22 6.74 -8.38
N GLY A 75 11.74 5.57 -7.99
CA GLY A 75 12.84 5.45 -7.02
C GLY A 75 12.41 5.39 -5.54
N HIS A 76 11.12 5.55 -5.24
CA HIS A 76 10.60 5.46 -3.87
C HIS A 76 10.12 4.05 -3.57
N TYR A 77 10.56 3.48 -2.45
CA TYR A 77 10.20 2.13 -2.03
C TYR A 77 8.75 2.09 -1.52
N ILE A 78 7.92 1.27 -2.16
CA ILE A 78 6.50 1.10 -1.85
C ILE A 78 6.27 -0.32 -1.34
N VAL A 79 5.46 -0.43 -0.29
CA VAL A 79 4.93 -1.69 0.22
C VAL A 79 3.41 -1.62 0.29
N GLU A 80 2.71 -2.58 -0.32
CA GLU A 80 1.26 -2.48 -0.43
C GLU A 80 0.52 -3.82 -0.47
N HIS A 81 -0.79 -3.73 -0.33
CA HIS A 81 -1.72 -4.82 -0.59
C HIS A 81 -3.08 -4.26 -1.02
N GLY A 82 -3.64 -4.86 -2.06
CA GLY A 82 -5.01 -4.58 -2.51
C GLY A 82 -6.03 -5.48 -1.84
N GLY A 83 -7.30 -5.20 -2.03
CA GLY A 83 -8.39 -6.05 -1.58
C GLY A 83 -9.63 -5.82 -2.42
N ALA A 84 -10.36 -6.89 -2.72
CA ALA A 84 -11.62 -6.80 -3.44
C ALA A 84 -12.60 -7.84 -2.90
N THR A 85 -13.82 -7.38 -2.60
CA THR A 85 -15.00 -8.22 -2.40
C THR A 85 -16.15 -7.63 -3.21
N LEU A 86 -17.31 -8.29 -3.24
CA LEU A 86 -18.41 -7.83 -4.11
C LEU A 86 -18.80 -6.38 -3.79
N GLY A 87 -18.59 -5.50 -4.77
CA GLY A 87 -18.89 -4.07 -4.67
C GLY A 87 -17.94 -3.26 -3.78
N HIS A 88 -16.86 -3.84 -3.25
CA HIS A 88 -15.94 -3.16 -2.34
C HIS A 88 -14.48 -3.37 -2.74
N TYR A 89 -13.71 -2.30 -2.76
CA TYR A 89 -12.30 -2.32 -3.09
C TYR A 89 -11.49 -1.61 -2.01
N THR A 90 -10.29 -2.11 -1.75
CA THR A 90 -9.38 -1.56 -0.75
C THR A 90 -7.98 -1.48 -1.32
N THR A 91 -7.31 -0.37 -1.04
CA THR A 91 -5.89 -0.19 -1.27
C THR A 91 -5.26 0.20 0.07
N ILE A 92 -4.19 -0.49 0.47
CA ILE A 92 -3.34 -0.11 1.59
C ILE A 92 -1.91 -0.08 1.05
N SER A 93 -1.29 1.09 1.07
CA SER A 93 0.05 1.30 0.50
C SER A 93 0.85 2.23 1.41
N ARG A 94 2.15 1.98 1.56
CA ARG A 94 3.06 2.84 2.30
C ARG A 94 4.40 3.00 1.60
N ALA A 95 4.94 4.21 1.64
CA ALA A 95 6.32 4.53 1.35
C ALA A 95 7.05 4.78 2.69
N PRO A 96 7.59 3.74 3.33
CA PRO A 96 8.04 3.83 4.73
C PRO A 96 9.25 4.76 4.90
N PHE A 97 10.11 4.88 3.89
CA PHE A 97 11.26 5.79 3.93
C PHE A 97 10.88 7.25 3.75
N ASP A 98 9.73 7.52 3.14
CA ASP A 98 9.23 8.87 2.88
C ASP A 98 8.18 9.31 3.92
N GLY A 99 7.80 8.43 4.84
CA GLY A 99 6.79 8.73 5.86
C GLY A 99 5.36 8.86 5.32
N VAL A 100 5.08 8.33 4.13
CA VAL A 100 3.77 8.45 3.47
C VAL A 100 2.99 7.14 3.55
N GLY A 101 1.72 7.22 3.95
CA GLY A 101 0.78 6.11 3.96
C GLY A 101 -0.53 6.48 3.28
N ILE A 102 -1.05 5.58 2.46
CA ILE A 102 -2.29 5.74 1.72
C ILE A 102 -3.20 4.56 2.01
N THR A 103 -4.45 4.85 2.39
CA THR A 103 -5.53 3.86 2.35
C THR A 103 -6.73 4.43 1.60
N ILE A 104 -7.29 3.63 0.70
CA ILE A 104 -8.46 4.00 -0.11
C ILE A 104 -9.48 2.87 0.03
N LEU A 105 -10.69 3.22 0.46
CA LEU A 105 -11.82 2.30 0.59
C LEU A 105 -12.94 2.80 -0.32
N THR A 106 -13.42 1.95 -1.24
CA THR A 106 -14.59 2.27 -2.06
C THR A 106 -15.62 1.15 -1.97
N ASN A 107 -16.89 1.52 -2.07
CA ASN A 107 -18.06 0.63 -2.07
C ASN A 107 -18.86 0.75 -3.38
N ALA A 108 -18.17 0.98 -4.50
CA ALA A 108 -18.74 1.14 -5.82
C ALA A 108 -18.26 0.03 -6.76
N LEU A 109 -19.13 -0.38 -7.69
CA LEU A 109 -18.74 -1.24 -8.81
C LEU A 109 -17.82 -0.47 -9.79
N PRO A 110 -17.03 -1.18 -10.62
CA PRO A 110 -16.22 -0.54 -11.67
C PRO A 110 -17.05 0.43 -12.54
N PRO A 111 -16.48 1.59 -12.94
CA PRO A 111 -15.08 1.98 -12.76
C PRO A 111 -14.75 2.61 -11.39
N GLY A 112 -15.73 2.91 -10.54
CA GLY A 112 -15.52 3.51 -9.21
C GLY A 112 -14.81 2.61 -8.18
N GLY A 113 -14.49 1.38 -8.58
CA GLY A 113 -13.72 0.39 -7.86
C GLY A 113 -12.23 0.39 -8.23
N SER A 114 -11.73 -0.77 -8.68
CA SER A 114 -10.29 -1.06 -8.84
C SER A 114 -9.47 -0.06 -9.69
N PRO A 115 -9.84 0.30 -10.93
CA PRO A 115 -8.98 1.16 -11.76
C PRO A 115 -8.82 2.58 -11.19
N LEU A 116 -9.90 3.13 -10.63
CA LEU A 116 -9.87 4.47 -10.04
C LEU A 116 -8.98 4.54 -8.79
N GLN A 117 -8.99 3.50 -7.94
CA GLN A 117 -8.15 3.49 -6.74
C GLN A 117 -6.66 3.53 -7.07
N GLU A 118 -6.24 2.79 -8.10
CA GLU A 118 -4.86 2.75 -8.56
C GLU A 118 -4.40 4.13 -9.07
N LEU A 119 -5.20 4.77 -9.92
CA LEU A 119 -4.91 6.12 -10.44
C LEU A 119 -4.85 7.16 -9.32
N VAL A 120 -5.80 7.11 -8.38
CA VAL A 120 -5.83 8.02 -7.22
C VAL A 120 -4.63 7.80 -6.32
N ARG A 121 -4.23 6.54 -6.05
CA ARG A 121 -3.03 6.23 -5.25
C ARG A 121 -1.79 6.84 -5.89
N TRP A 122 -1.58 6.65 -7.18
CA TRP A 122 -0.41 7.23 -7.86
C TRP A 122 -0.44 8.76 -7.82
N ARG A 123 -1.60 9.36 -8.08
CA ARG A 123 -1.73 10.81 -8.02
C ARG A 123 -1.44 11.39 -6.63
N ILE A 124 -1.82 10.67 -5.57
CA ILE A 124 -1.51 11.07 -4.19
C ILE A 124 -0.01 10.94 -3.92
N TYR A 125 0.64 9.83 -4.29
CA TYR A 125 2.10 9.68 -4.10
C TYR A 125 2.88 10.76 -4.83
N GLU A 126 2.57 11.01 -6.10
CA GLU A 126 3.23 12.05 -6.88
C GLU A 126 3.11 13.43 -6.21
N LYS A 127 1.92 13.78 -5.72
CA LYS A 127 1.73 15.05 -5.02
C LYS A 127 2.44 15.10 -3.68
N ALA A 128 2.38 14.03 -2.89
CA ALA A 128 2.99 13.96 -1.56
C ALA A 128 4.52 14.00 -1.62
N LEU A 129 5.10 13.41 -2.65
CA LEU A 129 6.55 13.26 -2.82
C LEU A 129 7.16 14.26 -3.83
N GLY A 130 6.33 15.10 -4.48
CA GLY A 130 6.79 16.07 -5.47
C GLY A 130 7.31 15.45 -6.77
N LEU A 131 6.77 14.29 -7.16
CA LEU A 131 7.23 13.52 -8.32
C LEU A 131 6.66 14.05 -9.62
N LYS A 132 7.30 13.67 -10.73
CA LYS A 132 6.77 13.91 -12.07
C LYS A 132 5.44 13.16 -12.19
N HIS A 133 4.43 13.84 -12.73
CA HIS A 133 3.17 13.19 -13.07
C HIS A 133 3.36 12.23 -14.25
N ILE A 134 2.92 10.99 -14.09
CA ILE A 134 2.81 10.00 -15.15
C ILE A 134 1.33 9.79 -15.43
N ASP A 135 0.95 10.04 -16.69
CA ASP A 135 -0.39 9.75 -17.17
C ASP A 135 -0.44 8.25 -17.50
N TRP A 136 -1.05 7.48 -16.62
CA TRP A 136 -1.17 6.02 -16.73
C TRP A 136 -2.27 5.57 -17.71
N ASP A 137 -2.61 6.44 -18.66
CA ASP A 137 -3.78 6.45 -19.53
C ASP A 137 -5.12 6.54 -18.77
N SER A 138 -5.80 7.69 -18.97
CA SER A 138 -7.21 7.91 -18.56
C SER A 138 -8.19 6.93 -19.22
#